data_AF-A0A2E1U8E6-F1
#
_entry.id   AF-A0A2E1U8E6-F1
#
_cell.length_a   1.000
_cell.length_b   1.000
_cell.length_c   1.000
_cell.angle_alpha   90.00
_cell.angle_beta   90.00
_cell.angle_gamma   90.00
#
_symmetry.space_group_name_H-M   'P 1'
#
loop_
_entity.id
_entity.type
_entity.pdbx_description
1 polymer ?
#
loop_
_entity_poly.entity_id
_entity_poly.type
_entity_poly.pdbx_seq_one_letter_code
_entity_poly.pdbx_strand_id
1 'polypeptide(L)'
;MTLMNSTKICAVLTCLSLDSAFGQDFFPGDPAITDQLNRKSSIQLIPGKTYDPLEAKYYQRFIGEIPLHGARLIAETDENDFRIPALDQFQDPITFDTAFPSIPESLATTIAEANVDLPLLSEANIVWFQANTHARLCWEVVTTLGDSGNPVSPTHMEAVVDGQTGDLLSQRQIDINDYTPSDSTQAEWGIFPRIVVNNAMGIAGGRAYGAAFDAVVSVGGGCTGTLIAPNVVLCARHCGAGPGSQIVFGDNLNGGGLVFRTVQSSFLPDGSGSLLDGGDVSILTLSSPVPSSVAVPMRLIDETNELEGMLCATVGYGLNGLGSSGHGFSSDGYRWGGENIIDRYGNPASGGGGSNIISTDFDNGSNGANTIGGSSPSPVEFEATTAGGDSGGPVLVQLGGEWVIAGVLSGGTSFDSTYGDISWWTGTAVYRDDIESRGGEFGIPEPGACCFANGTCVSVFSDECDSAGGSFEGGNTSCAPSPCPPPTIGACCFGSQCSELTPEGCVNGGGVFITLGSECADNACAPRACCLTSGDCIVVTPDICLSVGGASDAADCASSSCAPPPCPEDLNDNGSIDFADLLEVLGSWGACGGCDEDFDGNGLVEFNDLLNLLSKWGPC
;
A
#
# COMPACT_ATOMS: atom_id res chain seq x y z
N MET A 1 -39.25 -58.42 -27.58
CA MET A 1 -39.43 -58.07 -26.16
C MET A 1 -38.66 -56.78 -25.91
N THR A 2 -39.29 -55.60 -25.98
CA THR A 2 -40.10 -54.92 -24.92
C THR A 2 -39.20 -54.31 -23.83
N LEU A 3 -39.14 -52.99 -23.60
CA LEU A 3 -39.74 -51.78 -24.24
C LEU A 3 -38.59 -50.75 -24.50
N MET A 4 -38.58 -49.77 -25.41
CA MET A 4 -39.58 -48.88 -26.06
C MET A 4 -39.83 -47.54 -25.30
N ASN A 5 -39.64 -46.42 -26.02
CA ASN A 5 -39.84 -44.99 -25.67
C ASN A 5 -38.80 -44.35 -24.71
N SER A 6 -38.45 -43.05 -24.80
CA SER A 6 -38.94 -41.99 -25.73
C SER A 6 -37.87 -40.94 -26.11
N THR A 7 -38.17 -40.08 -27.07
CA THR A 7 -37.24 -39.13 -27.72
C THR A 7 -37.29 -37.70 -27.15
N LYS A 8 -36.18 -36.96 -27.31
CA LYS A 8 -35.93 -35.51 -27.15
C LYS A 8 -37.16 -34.57 -27.08
N ILE A 9 -37.06 -33.54 -26.22
CA ILE A 9 -37.40 -32.13 -26.50
C ILE A 9 -36.66 -31.22 -25.48
N CYS A 10 -36.51 -29.93 -25.84
CA CYS A 10 -35.84 -28.78 -25.18
C CYS A 10 -35.55 -28.86 -23.66
N ALA A 11 -34.37 -28.51 -23.11
CA ALA A 11 -33.40 -27.40 -23.33
C ALA A 11 -33.58 -26.19 -22.38
N VAL A 12 -32.44 -25.59 -21.99
CA VAL A 12 -32.23 -24.51 -20.98
C VAL A 12 -32.30 -24.98 -19.51
N LEU A 13 -31.32 -24.49 -18.73
CA LEU A 13 -30.95 -24.88 -17.34
C LEU A 13 -30.40 -26.32 -17.22
N THR A 14 -29.28 -26.59 -16.55
CA THR A 14 -28.37 -25.73 -15.77
C THR A 14 -26.90 -26.04 -16.12
N CYS A 15 -26.04 -25.02 -16.18
CA CYS A 15 -24.59 -25.19 -16.34
C CYS A 15 -23.90 -25.46 -15.00
N LEU A 16 -22.57 -25.68 -15.04
CA LEU A 16 -21.65 -25.77 -13.89
C LEU A 16 -21.78 -27.03 -13.02
N SER A 17 -21.29 -28.15 -13.55
CA SER A 17 -20.51 -29.09 -12.74
C SER A 17 -19.04 -28.93 -13.15
N LEU A 18 -18.17 -28.53 -12.21
CA LEU A 18 -16.72 -28.49 -12.45
C LEU A 18 -16.19 -29.92 -12.60
N ASP A 19 -15.36 -30.15 -13.61
CA ASP A 19 -14.83 -31.48 -13.93
C ASP A 19 -13.56 -31.75 -13.11
N SER A 20 -13.56 -32.82 -12.32
CA SER A 20 -12.53 -33.11 -11.32
C SER A 20 -11.33 -33.86 -11.92
N ALA A 21 -10.84 -33.37 -13.07
CA ALA A 21 -9.86 -34.06 -13.93
C ALA A 21 -8.65 -33.19 -14.33
N PHE A 22 -8.41 -32.08 -13.63
CA PHE A 22 -7.18 -31.30 -13.80
C PHE A 22 -6.03 -31.98 -13.05
N GLY A 23 -4.98 -32.42 -13.77
CA GLY A 23 -3.72 -32.85 -13.14
C GLY A 23 -3.22 -34.28 -13.44
N GLN A 24 -3.71 -34.99 -14.47
CA GLN A 24 -3.13 -36.25 -14.96
C GLN A 24 -2.99 -36.25 -16.49
N ASP A 25 -2.20 -37.18 -17.03
CA ASP A 25 -1.74 -37.32 -18.43
C ASP A 25 -0.92 -36.13 -18.98
N PHE A 26 0.40 -36.31 -19.20
CA PHE A 26 1.19 -35.53 -20.18
C PHE A 26 2.59 -36.11 -20.55
N PHE A 27 2.75 -37.45 -20.60
CA PHE A 27 4.04 -38.10 -20.96
C PHE A 27 4.04 -38.76 -22.35
N PRO A 28 5.22 -38.92 -22.98
CA PRO A 28 5.43 -38.38 -24.32
C PRO A 28 4.95 -39.31 -25.44
N GLY A 29 4.22 -38.74 -26.41
CA GLY A 29 3.74 -39.49 -27.57
C GLY A 29 3.37 -38.69 -28.82
N ASP A 30 3.13 -37.37 -28.75
CA ASP A 30 2.55 -36.61 -29.87
C ASP A 30 3.50 -35.54 -30.45
N PRO A 31 3.98 -35.69 -31.70
CA PRO A 31 4.88 -34.73 -32.34
C PRO A 31 4.13 -33.51 -32.92
N ALA A 32 4.14 -32.43 -32.14
CA ALA A 32 3.68 -31.07 -32.46
C ALA A 32 2.16 -30.84 -32.50
N ILE A 33 1.66 -30.24 -31.41
CA ILE A 33 0.43 -29.44 -31.43
C ILE A 33 0.53 -28.44 -32.59
N THR A 34 -0.41 -28.53 -33.53
CA THR A 34 -0.40 -27.76 -34.77
C THR A 34 -1.54 -26.74 -34.73
N ASP A 35 -1.20 -25.54 -34.27
CA ASP A 35 -2.11 -24.40 -34.24
C ASP A 35 -2.22 -23.68 -35.61
N GLN A 36 -3.31 -22.95 -35.84
CA GLN A 36 -3.84 -22.60 -37.17
C GLN A 36 -3.07 -21.50 -37.93
N LEU A 37 -2.00 -20.96 -37.37
CA LEU A 37 -1.42 -19.67 -37.75
C LEU A 37 -0.13 -19.72 -38.60
N ASN A 38 0.33 -20.92 -39.00
CA ASN A 38 1.46 -21.15 -39.92
C ASN A 38 2.84 -20.55 -39.54
N ARG A 39 2.97 -19.89 -38.37
CA ARG A 39 4.24 -19.68 -37.68
C ARG A 39 4.21 -20.41 -36.35
N LYS A 40 5.18 -21.29 -36.11
CA LYS A 40 5.26 -22.07 -34.88
C LYS A 40 5.93 -21.23 -33.79
N SER A 41 5.23 -21.04 -32.68
CA SER A 41 5.94 -20.87 -31.41
C SER A 41 6.41 -22.25 -30.94
N SER A 42 7.58 -22.32 -30.32
CA SER A 42 8.17 -23.57 -29.83
C SER A 42 8.79 -23.33 -28.46
N ILE A 43 8.61 -24.29 -27.54
CA ILE A 43 9.45 -24.36 -26.34
C ILE A 43 10.63 -25.24 -26.71
N GLN A 44 11.85 -24.73 -26.51
CA GLN A 44 13.08 -25.43 -26.84
C GLN A 44 13.96 -25.53 -25.59
N LEU A 45 14.65 -26.66 -25.43
CA LEU A 45 15.76 -26.78 -24.49
C LEU A 45 16.90 -25.89 -25.00
N ILE A 46 17.30 -24.92 -24.19
CA ILE A 46 18.46 -24.06 -24.44
C ILE A 46 19.62 -24.44 -23.51
N PRO A 47 20.87 -24.06 -23.84
CA PRO A 47 21.94 -24.07 -22.87
C PRO A 47 21.59 -23.21 -21.65
N GLY A 48 22.16 -23.55 -20.49
CA GLY A 48 22.32 -22.58 -19.40
C GLY A 48 23.22 -21.43 -19.86
N LYS A 49 22.95 -20.22 -19.34
CA LYS A 49 23.91 -19.13 -19.29
C LYS A 49 24.97 -19.48 -18.23
N THR A 50 26.03 -18.69 -18.13
CA THR A 50 27.20 -18.94 -17.25
C THR A 50 26.89 -18.99 -15.75
N TYR A 51 25.71 -18.52 -15.35
CA TYR A 51 25.26 -18.38 -13.97
C TYR A 51 24.15 -19.37 -13.56
N ASP A 52 23.70 -20.23 -14.46
CA ASP A 52 22.61 -21.16 -14.16
C ASP A 52 23.11 -22.50 -13.58
N PRO A 53 22.37 -23.14 -12.65
CA PRO A 53 22.70 -24.45 -12.09
C PRO A 53 23.09 -25.52 -13.13
N LEU A 54 24.21 -26.20 -12.90
CA LEU A 54 24.85 -27.10 -13.89
C LEU A 54 24.03 -28.35 -14.26
N GLU A 55 23.07 -28.76 -13.42
CA GLU A 55 22.30 -30.01 -13.61
C GLU A 55 20.83 -29.80 -14.05
N ALA A 56 20.28 -28.59 -13.90
CA ALA A 56 18.89 -28.29 -14.29
C ALA A 56 18.74 -28.03 -15.80
N LYS A 57 17.50 -28.11 -16.30
CA LYS A 57 17.18 -28.01 -17.73
C LYS A 57 16.44 -26.70 -18.03
N TYR A 58 16.98 -25.93 -18.98
CA TYR A 58 16.49 -24.60 -19.31
C TYR A 58 15.59 -24.63 -20.53
N TYR A 59 14.33 -24.28 -20.36
CA TYR A 59 13.34 -24.24 -21.42
C TYR A 59 12.96 -22.80 -21.73
N GLN A 60 12.98 -22.44 -23.01
CA GLN A 60 12.71 -21.09 -23.48
C GLN A 60 11.62 -21.13 -24.56
N ARG A 61 10.61 -20.26 -24.47
CA ARG A 61 9.65 -20.04 -25.56
C ARG A 61 10.29 -19.20 -26.66
N PHE A 62 10.19 -19.67 -27.90
CA PHE A 62 10.59 -18.99 -29.13
C PHE A 62 9.39 -18.75 -30.03
N ILE A 63 9.51 -17.76 -30.92
CA ILE A 63 8.60 -17.58 -32.06
C ILE A 63 9.47 -17.49 -33.32
N GLY A 64 9.46 -18.57 -34.12
CA GLY A 64 10.53 -18.80 -35.09
C GLY A 64 11.86 -19.08 -34.37
N GLU A 65 12.85 -18.20 -34.59
CA GLU A 65 14.20 -18.32 -34.01
C GLU A 65 14.47 -17.31 -32.87
N ILE A 66 13.51 -16.44 -32.53
CA ILE A 66 13.72 -15.34 -31.56
C ILE A 66 13.13 -15.72 -30.19
N PRO A 67 13.88 -15.59 -29.07
CA PRO A 67 13.40 -15.89 -27.72
C PRO A 67 12.50 -14.79 -27.16
N LEU A 68 11.67 -15.16 -26.17
CA LEU A 68 10.77 -14.26 -25.44
C LEU A 68 11.13 -14.25 -23.94
N HIS A 69 11.69 -13.14 -23.47
CA HIS A 69 12.08 -12.96 -22.07
C HIS A 69 10.85 -13.04 -21.14
N GLY A 70 11.03 -13.54 -19.91
CA GLY A 70 9.94 -13.87 -18.99
C GLY A 70 9.23 -15.20 -19.31
N ALA A 71 9.53 -15.83 -20.45
CA ALA A 71 9.12 -17.20 -20.77
C ALA A 71 10.32 -18.17 -20.81
N ARG A 72 11.30 -17.92 -19.93
CA ARG A 72 12.41 -18.82 -19.59
C ARG A 72 12.07 -19.55 -18.29
N LEU A 73 12.13 -20.88 -18.32
CA LEU A 73 11.76 -21.75 -17.21
C LEU A 73 12.96 -22.64 -16.86
N ILE A 74 13.25 -22.73 -15.56
CA ILE A 74 14.20 -23.69 -15.00
C ILE A 74 13.41 -24.94 -14.62
N ALA A 75 13.89 -26.11 -15.02
CA ALA A 75 13.33 -27.39 -14.61
C ALA A 75 14.42 -28.22 -13.92
N GLU A 76 14.40 -28.22 -12.60
CA GLU A 76 15.01 -29.27 -11.77
C GLU A 76 14.21 -30.56 -12.00
N THR A 77 14.89 -31.69 -12.20
CA THR A 77 14.23 -32.87 -12.77
C THR A 77 14.13 -34.07 -11.85
N ASP A 78 13.08 -34.06 -11.05
CA ASP A 78 12.35 -35.29 -10.71
C ASP A 78 11.45 -35.70 -11.89
N GLU A 79 11.29 -37.01 -12.10
CA GLU A 79 10.69 -37.53 -13.33
C GLU A 79 9.15 -37.41 -13.39
N ASN A 80 8.69 -36.49 -14.25
CA ASN A 80 7.44 -36.59 -15.03
C ASN A 80 6.09 -36.03 -14.48
N ASP A 81 6.00 -34.73 -14.10
CA ASP A 81 4.94 -33.85 -14.66
C ASP A 81 5.34 -32.37 -14.69
N PHE A 82 5.12 -31.68 -15.81
CA PHE A 82 5.37 -30.25 -15.96
C PHE A 82 4.22 -29.59 -16.74
N ARG A 83 3.19 -29.16 -16.02
CA ARG A 83 2.01 -28.52 -16.60
C ARG A 83 2.21 -27.01 -16.64
N ILE A 84 2.33 -26.47 -17.84
CA ILE A 84 2.18 -25.03 -18.09
C ILE A 84 0.68 -24.74 -18.23
N PRO A 85 0.03 -23.97 -17.32
CA PRO A 85 -1.36 -23.59 -17.48
C PRO A 85 -1.50 -22.64 -18.68
N ALA A 86 -2.38 -22.99 -19.63
CA ALA A 86 -2.85 -22.22 -20.79
C ALA A 86 -2.09 -20.90 -21.10
N LEU A 87 -0.86 -21.00 -21.63
CA LEU A 87 0.03 -19.85 -21.89
C LEU A 87 -0.32 -19.14 -23.21
N ASP A 88 -1.58 -18.73 -23.31
CA ASP A 88 -2.22 -18.16 -24.49
C ASP A 88 -2.72 -16.74 -24.23
N GLN A 89 -1.91 -15.75 -24.64
CA GLN A 89 -2.34 -14.38 -24.90
C GLN A 89 -1.87 -13.85 -26.26
N PHE A 90 -0.97 -14.57 -26.96
CA PHE A 90 -0.38 -14.18 -28.24
C PHE A 90 -0.46 -15.28 -29.29
N GLN A 91 -1.64 -15.41 -29.89
CA GLN A 91 -1.85 -16.19 -31.11
C GLN A 91 -1.72 -15.32 -32.38
N ASP A 92 -2.02 -14.02 -32.32
CA ASP A 92 -2.03 -13.15 -33.50
C ASP A 92 -0.67 -12.44 -33.72
N PRO A 93 -0.03 -12.57 -34.91
CA PRO A 93 1.16 -11.80 -35.28
C PRO A 93 1.01 -10.27 -35.22
N ILE A 94 -0.22 -9.72 -35.17
CA ILE A 94 -0.45 -8.27 -35.08
C ILE A 94 -0.05 -7.66 -33.72
N THR A 95 0.07 -8.47 -32.67
CA THR A 95 0.46 -7.99 -31.32
C THR A 95 1.97 -7.84 -31.13
N PHE A 96 2.76 -8.01 -32.20
CA PHE A 96 4.23 -8.00 -32.17
C PHE A 96 4.77 -6.72 -32.83
N ASP A 97 5.31 -5.81 -32.03
CA ASP A 97 6.03 -4.66 -32.59
C ASP A 97 7.41 -5.07 -33.11
N THR A 98 7.48 -5.36 -34.41
CA THR A 98 8.70 -5.74 -35.12
C THR A 98 9.66 -4.58 -35.41
N ALA A 99 9.39 -3.36 -34.92
CA ALA A 99 10.33 -2.27 -35.02
C ALA A 99 11.60 -2.58 -34.21
N PHE A 100 12.76 -2.60 -34.88
CA PHE A 100 14.06 -2.70 -34.20
C PHE A 100 14.19 -1.61 -33.12
N PRO A 101 14.88 -1.90 -32.00
CA PRO A 101 15.15 -0.89 -30.99
C PRO A 101 15.74 0.40 -31.60
N SER A 102 15.09 1.53 -31.34
CA SER A 102 15.59 2.85 -31.71
C SER A 102 16.60 3.40 -30.70
N ILE A 103 16.58 2.93 -29.45
CA ILE A 103 17.67 3.19 -28.50
C ILE A 103 18.86 2.28 -28.82
N PRO A 104 20.10 2.81 -28.79
CA PRO A 104 21.29 1.99 -28.99
C PRO A 104 21.56 1.12 -27.76
N GLU A 105 22.20 -0.04 -28.00
CA GLU A 105 22.70 -0.99 -27.01
C GLU A 105 23.36 -0.31 -25.80
N SER A 106 24.29 0.62 -26.03
CA SER A 106 25.01 1.33 -24.97
C SER A 106 24.11 2.20 -24.08
N LEU A 107 22.97 2.70 -24.59
CA LEU A 107 22.01 3.46 -23.79
C LEU A 107 21.19 2.50 -22.92
N ALA A 108 20.75 1.36 -23.46
CA ALA A 108 20.10 0.32 -22.67
C ALA A 108 21.01 -0.21 -21.55
N THR A 109 22.29 -0.45 -21.84
CA THR A 109 23.29 -0.79 -20.82
C THR A 109 23.39 0.29 -19.74
N THR A 110 23.48 1.57 -20.13
CA THR A 110 23.53 2.68 -19.16
C THR A 110 22.27 2.74 -18.28
N ILE A 111 21.09 2.44 -18.84
CA ILE A 111 19.81 2.43 -18.12
C ILE A 111 19.76 1.25 -17.12
N ALA A 112 20.24 0.07 -17.51
CA ALA A 112 20.34 -1.08 -16.61
C ALA A 112 21.33 -0.81 -15.46
N GLU A 113 22.55 -0.36 -15.78
CA GLU A 113 23.60 -0.06 -14.80
C GLU A 113 23.23 1.08 -13.84
N ALA A 114 22.37 2.01 -14.25
CA ALA A 114 21.87 3.09 -13.38
C ALA A 114 20.90 2.62 -12.27
N ASN A 115 20.43 1.37 -12.32
CA ASN A 115 19.54 0.75 -11.33
C ASN A 115 20.25 -0.40 -10.59
N VAL A 116 21.58 -0.37 -10.52
CA VAL A 116 22.43 -1.47 -10.07
C VAL A 116 23.61 -0.94 -9.26
N ASP A 117 23.85 -1.52 -8.08
CA ASP A 117 25.05 -1.27 -7.30
C ASP A 117 26.26 -2.08 -7.80
N LEU A 118 27.44 -1.44 -7.75
CA LEU A 118 28.74 -2.01 -8.11
C LEU A 118 28.81 -2.75 -9.47
N PRO A 119 28.26 -2.23 -10.59
CA PRO A 119 28.35 -2.91 -11.89
C PRO A 119 29.80 -3.08 -12.37
N LEU A 120 30.17 -4.29 -12.79
CA LEU A 120 31.51 -4.62 -13.31
C LEU A 120 31.57 -4.73 -14.84
N LEU A 121 30.56 -5.36 -15.44
CA LEU A 121 30.46 -5.65 -16.87
C LEU A 121 29.00 -5.91 -17.22
N SER A 122 28.56 -5.43 -18.39
CA SER A 122 27.21 -5.70 -18.90
C SER A 122 27.23 -6.25 -20.32
N GLU A 123 26.43 -7.29 -20.58
CA GLU A 123 26.18 -7.86 -21.91
C GLU A 123 24.72 -7.63 -22.32
N ALA A 124 24.50 -7.00 -23.47
CA ALA A 124 23.16 -6.63 -23.95
C ALA A 124 22.74 -7.46 -25.19
N ASN A 125 21.54 -8.03 -25.16
CA ASN A 125 21.00 -8.91 -26.18
C ASN A 125 19.58 -8.47 -26.59
N ILE A 126 19.21 -8.62 -27.87
CA ILE A 126 17.85 -8.29 -28.32
C ILE A 126 16.90 -9.46 -28.02
N VAL A 127 15.83 -9.18 -27.27
CA VAL A 127 14.77 -10.13 -26.90
C VAL A 127 13.39 -9.59 -27.26
N TRP A 128 12.38 -10.47 -27.35
CA TRP A 128 11.00 -10.04 -27.19
C TRP A 128 10.63 -9.97 -25.71
N PHE A 129 9.99 -8.89 -25.28
CA PHE A 129 9.39 -8.78 -23.95
C PHE A 129 7.87 -8.61 -24.06
N GLN A 130 7.12 -9.24 -23.16
CA GLN A 130 5.68 -9.04 -23.05
C GLN A 130 5.38 -7.81 -22.20
N ALA A 131 4.79 -6.78 -22.81
CA ALA A 131 4.29 -5.60 -22.13
C ALA A 131 2.78 -5.47 -22.38
N ASN A 132 1.97 -5.85 -21.39
CA ASN A 132 0.51 -5.95 -21.49
C ASN A 132 0.08 -6.92 -22.62
N THR A 133 -0.83 -6.49 -23.49
CA THR A 133 -1.34 -7.23 -24.64
C THR A 133 -0.52 -7.03 -25.92
N HIS A 134 0.77 -6.69 -25.81
CA HIS A 134 1.71 -6.64 -26.92
C HIS A 134 3.06 -7.24 -26.52
N ALA A 135 3.74 -7.86 -27.48
CA ALA A 135 5.16 -8.14 -27.40
C ALA A 135 5.92 -7.06 -28.18
N ARG A 136 7.07 -6.61 -27.65
CA ARG A 136 7.92 -5.59 -28.28
C ARG A 136 9.39 -6.02 -28.22
N LEU A 137 10.21 -5.49 -29.13
CA LEU A 137 11.66 -5.72 -29.11
C LEU A 137 12.32 -4.85 -28.04
N CYS A 138 13.14 -5.50 -27.21
CA CYS A 138 13.79 -4.93 -26.04
C CYS A 138 15.26 -5.36 -25.96
N TRP A 139 16.01 -4.68 -25.11
CA TRP A 139 17.36 -5.08 -24.72
C TRP A 139 17.31 -5.82 -23.38
N GLU A 140 17.60 -7.12 -23.38
CA GLU A 140 17.97 -7.86 -22.17
C GLU A 140 19.43 -7.52 -21.86
N VAL A 141 19.68 -6.86 -20.73
CA VAL A 141 21.02 -6.51 -20.26
C VAL A 141 21.33 -7.36 -19.04
N VAL A 142 22.34 -8.21 -19.13
CA VAL A 142 22.90 -8.94 -17.99
C VAL A 142 24.11 -8.17 -17.49
N THR A 143 24.04 -7.63 -16.27
CA THR A 143 25.12 -6.92 -15.58
C THR A 143 25.71 -7.80 -14.49
N THR A 144 26.99 -8.17 -14.60
CA THR A 144 27.76 -8.80 -13.51
C THR A 144 28.10 -7.75 -12.45
N LEU A 145 27.87 -8.09 -11.18
CA LEU A 145 28.01 -7.22 -10.02
C LEU A 145 29.34 -7.44 -9.30
N GLY A 146 29.80 -6.41 -8.59
CA GLY A 146 30.96 -6.46 -7.73
C GLY A 146 30.62 -7.11 -6.40
N ASP A 147 31.35 -8.17 -6.05
CA ASP A 147 31.25 -8.76 -4.72
C ASP A 147 31.66 -7.73 -3.64
N SER A 148 30.70 -7.42 -2.76
CA SER A 148 30.85 -6.53 -1.61
C SER A 148 31.68 -7.15 -0.48
N GLY A 149 31.89 -8.47 -0.50
CA GLY A 149 32.48 -9.24 0.61
C GLY A 149 31.48 -9.62 1.71
N ASN A 150 30.20 -9.26 1.57
CA ASN A 150 29.11 -9.87 2.34
C ASN A 150 28.96 -11.35 1.94
N PRO A 151 28.43 -12.23 2.81
CA PRO A 151 28.51 -13.68 2.57
C PRO A 151 27.76 -14.14 1.32
N VAL A 152 26.73 -13.38 0.90
CA VAL A 152 26.12 -13.51 -0.42
C VAL A 152 25.83 -12.14 -1.03
N SER A 153 26.85 -11.54 -1.63
CA SER A 153 26.63 -10.52 -2.66
C SER A 153 25.90 -11.17 -3.85
N PRO A 154 24.75 -10.64 -4.30
CA PRO A 154 24.19 -11.04 -5.59
C PRO A 154 25.21 -10.72 -6.69
N THR A 155 25.40 -11.63 -7.64
CA THR A 155 26.53 -11.54 -8.58
C THR A 155 26.12 -11.09 -9.98
N HIS A 156 24.83 -11.14 -10.30
CA HIS A 156 24.29 -10.71 -11.58
C HIS A 156 22.96 -9.98 -11.39
N MET A 157 22.66 -9.06 -12.30
CA MET A 157 21.35 -8.45 -12.49
C MET A 157 20.95 -8.64 -13.95
N GLU A 158 19.72 -9.06 -14.23
CA GLU A 158 19.18 -9.15 -15.58
C GLU A 158 18.04 -8.13 -15.73
N ALA A 159 18.30 -7.06 -16.47
CA ALA A 159 17.37 -5.99 -16.78
C ALA A 159 16.77 -6.17 -18.18
N VAL A 160 15.57 -5.63 -18.40
CA VAL A 160 14.99 -5.47 -19.74
C VAL A 160 14.64 -4.01 -19.96
N VAL A 161 15.26 -3.39 -20.96
CA VAL A 161 14.99 -2.00 -21.35
C VAL A 161 14.17 -1.98 -22.64
N ASP A 162 13.14 -1.13 -22.66
CA ASP A 162 12.29 -0.91 -23.84
C ASP A 162 13.11 -0.43 -25.04
N GLY A 163 13.00 -1.12 -26.17
CA GLY A 163 13.79 -0.79 -27.35
C GLY A 163 13.45 0.57 -27.98
N GLN A 164 12.26 1.12 -27.72
CA GLN A 164 11.77 2.38 -28.30
C GLN A 164 11.87 3.55 -27.32
N THR A 165 11.47 3.36 -26.05
CA THR A 165 11.39 4.46 -25.06
C THR A 165 12.63 4.59 -24.17
N GLY A 166 13.31 3.48 -23.86
CA GLY A 166 14.31 3.44 -22.79
C GLY A 166 13.73 3.22 -21.38
N ASP A 167 12.44 2.88 -21.26
CA ASP A 167 11.86 2.51 -19.97
C ASP A 167 12.44 1.16 -19.47
N LEU A 168 12.74 1.05 -18.17
CA LEU A 168 13.09 -0.23 -17.55
C LEU A 168 11.82 -1.06 -17.34
N LEU A 169 11.64 -2.10 -18.15
CA LEU A 169 10.42 -2.92 -18.19
C LEU A 169 10.45 -4.11 -17.24
N SER A 170 11.62 -4.65 -16.95
CA SER A 170 11.85 -5.76 -16.01
C SER A 170 13.25 -5.61 -15.41
N GLN A 171 13.43 -6.11 -14.20
CA GLN A 171 14.74 -6.24 -13.57
C GLN A 171 14.69 -7.40 -12.57
N ARG A 172 15.66 -8.30 -12.60
CA ARG A 172 15.82 -9.33 -11.58
C ARG A 172 17.26 -9.48 -11.13
N GLN A 173 17.40 -9.55 -9.82
CA GLN A 173 18.63 -9.92 -9.15
C GLN A 173 18.82 -11.43 -9.30
N ILE A 174 20.04 -11.86 -9.61
CA ILE A 174 20.39 -13.26 -9.85
C ILE A 174 21.57 -13.63 -8.95
N ASP A 175 21.31 -14.60 -8.09
CA ASP A 175 22.29 -15.26 -7.24
C ASP A 175 22.83 -16.51 -7.95
N ILE A 176 24.12 -16.80 -7.76
CA ILE A 176 24.84 -17.86 -8.51
C ILE A 176 25.79 -18.65 -7.62
N ASN A 177 25.95 -18.23 -6.37
CA ASN A 177 26.87 -18.87 -5.46
C ASN A 177 26.33 -20.26 -5.14
N ASP A 178 27.10 -21.33 -5.39
CA ASP A 178 26.72 -22.68 -4.99
C ASP A 178 26.62 -22.73 -3.45
N TYR A 179 25.39 -22.59 -2.94
CA TYR A 179 25.05 -22.65 -1.52
C TYR A 179 25.32 -24.05 -0.97
N THR A 180 26.58 -24.33 -0.65
CA THR A 180 26.92 -25.44 0.25
C THR A 180 26.64 -24.98 1.69
N PRO A 181 25.64 -25.54 2.40
CA PRO A 181 25.34 -25.09 3.75
C PRO A 181 26.48 -25.53 4.67
N SER A 182 27.36 -24.59 5.00
CA SER A 182 28.68 -24.89 5.58
C SER A 182 28.65 -25.25 7.08
N ASP A 183 27.46 -25.34 7.68
CA ASP A 183 27.18 -26.05 8.93
C ASP A 183 25.88 -26.88 8.81
N SER A 184 25.85 -27.80 7.84
CA SER A 184 24.73 -28.70 7.50
C SER A 184 24.47 -29.79 8.57
N THR A 185 24.24 -29.37 9.81
CA THR A 185 23.45 -30.14 10.78
C THR A 185 21.95 -30.06 10.48
N GLN A 186 21.52 -29.01 9.78
CA GLN A 186 20.25 -28.92 9.07
C GLN A 186 20.48 -29.39 7.62
N ALA A 187 19.98 -30.57 7.28
CA ALA A 187 20.05 -31.12 5.92
C ALA A 187 18.78 -30.75 5.11
N GLU A 188 18.90 -30.71 3.78
CA GLU A 188 17.92 -30.20 2.80
C GLU A 188 16.58 -30.98 2.72
N TRP A 189 16.32 -31.88 3.68
CA TRP A 189 15.19 -32.82 3.68
C TRP A 189 14.17 -32.52 4.80
N GLY A 190 14.38 -31.43 5.56
CA GLY A 190 13.52 -31.03 6.68
C GLY A 190 12.88 -29.64 6.55
N ILE A 191 13.26 -28.82 5.56
CA ILE A 191 12.76 -27.44 5.45
C ILE A 191 11.61 -27.38 4.46
N PHE A 192 10.39 -27.36 4.99
CA PHE A 192 9.25 -26.88 4.24
C PHE A 192 8.24 -26.30 5.27
N PRO A 193 7.57 -25.14 5.07
CA PRO A 193 6.52 -24.58 5.98
C PRO A 193 5.11 -24.32 5.37
N ARG A 194 3.97 -24.62 6.05
CA ARG A 194 2.51 -24.48 5.69
C ARG A 194 1.43 -24.89 6.73
N ILE A 195 0.27 -24.21 6.73
CA ILE A 195 -0.77 -24.28 7.79
C ILE A 195 -1.28 -25.69 8.14
N VAL A 196 -0.98 -26.11 9.37
CA VAL A 196 -1.71 -27.15 10.10
C VAL A 196 -2.35 -26.52 11.33
N VAL A 197 -3.67 -26.73 11.52
CA VAL A 197 -4.43 -26.15 12.65
C VAL A 197 -4.69 -27.17 13.76
N ASN A 198 -5.01 -26.70 14.95
CA ASN A 198 -5.39 -27.56 16.06
C ASN A 198 -6.70 -28.34 15.76
N ASN A 199 -6.88 -29.44 16.47
CA ASN A 199 -8.00 -30.37 16.25
C ASN A 199 -9.38 -29.83 16.68
N ALA A 200 -9.45 -28.73 17.44
CA ALA A 200 -10.70 -28.09 17.85
C ALA A 200 -11.17 -27.05 16.81
N MET A 201 -10.25 -26.28 16.23
CA MET A 201 -10.50 -25.35 15.13
C MET A 201 -10.94 -26.09 13.86
N GLY A 202 -10.19 -27.12 13.48
CA GLY A 202 -10.52 -28.00 12.37
C GLY A 202 -10.50 -27.36 10.97
N ILE A 203 -10.75 -28.18 9.94
CA ILE A 203 -10.70 -27.80 8.52
C ILE A 203 -11.54 -26.56 8.20
N ALA A 204 -12.76 -26.48 8.76
CA ALA A 204 -13.66 -25.37 8.52
C ALA A 204 -13.21 -24.08 9.23
N GLY A 205 -12.61 -24.19 10.42
CA GLY A 205 -12.03 -23.05 11.15
C GLY A 205 -10.81 -22.50 10.42
N GLY A 206 -9.85 -23.35 10.06
CA GLY A 206 -8.62 -22.94 9.36
C GLY A 206 -8.89 -22.15 8.07
N ARG A 207 -9.82 -22.64 7.24
CA ARG A 207 -10.28 -21.91 6.04
C ARG A 207 -11.02 -20.62 6.36
N ALA A 208 -11.92 -20.62 7.34
CA ALA A 208 -12.70 -19.43 7.71
C ALA A 208 -11.82 -18.31 8.28
N TYR A 209 -10.74 -18.67 8.97
CA TYR A 209 -9.73 -17.75 9.48
C TYR A 209 -8.89 -17.18 8.31
N GLY A 210 -8.29 -18.04 7.49
CA GLY A 210 -7.46 -17.62 6.35
C GLY A 210 -8.20 -16.79 5.29
N ALA A 211 -9.52 -16.99 5.12
CA ALA A 211 -10.35 -16.25 4.18
C ALA A 211 -10.52 -14.75 4.52
N ALA A 212 -10.15 -14.31 5.73
CA ALA A 212 -10.21 -12.89 6.12
C ALA A 212 -9.04 -12.04 5.57
N PHE A 213 -7.96 -12.68 5.11
CA PHE A 213 -6.70 -12.02 4.74
C PHE A 213 -6.57 -11.95 3.22
N ASP A 214 -7.29 -11.03 2.59
CA ASP A 214 -7.38 -10.90 1.13
C ASP A 214 -6.02 -10.63 0.45
N ALA A 215 -5.15 -9.88 1.12
CA ALA A 215 -3.76 -9.56 0.77
C ALA A 215 -2.81 -10.76 0.67
N VAL A 216 -3.11 -11.87 1.34
CA VAL A 216 -2.27 -13.07 1.31
C VAL A 216 -2.53 -13.81 0.00
N VAL A 217 -1.47 -14.09 -0.75
CA VAL A 217 -1.51 -14.55 -2.15
C VAL A 217 -0.75 -15.85 -2.37
N SER A 218 -1.17 -16.64 -3.35
CA SER A 218 -0.39 -17.78 -3.81
C SER A 218 0.66 -17.32 -4.82
N VAL A 219 1.89 -17.83 -4.67
CA VAL A 219 3.05 -17.49 -5.48
C VAL A 219 3.47 -18.70 -6.31
N GLY A 220 3.65 -18.48 -7.62
CA GLY A 220 4.09 -19.51 -8.57
C GLY A 220 5.40 -20.16 -8.13
N GLY A 221 5.42 -21.50 -8.13
CA GLY A 221 6.42 -22.31 -7.43
C GLY A 221 5.81 -23.13 -6.28
N GLY A 222 4.65 -22.73 -5.77
CA GLY A 222 4.00 -23.39 -4.63
C GLY A 222 4.35 -22.74 -3.30
N CYS A 223 4.53 -21.41 -3.33
CA CYS A 223 4.80 -20.55 -2.18
C CYS A 223 3.58 -19.66 -1.86
N THR A 224 3.67 -18.90 -0.78
CA THR A 224 2.73 -17.84 -0.40
C THR A 224 3.46 -16.49 -0.34
N GLY A 225 2.73 -15.39 -0.44
CA GLY A 225 3.25 -14.04 -0.23
C GLY A 225 2.17 -13.11 0.34
N THR A 226 2.53 -11.86 0.60
CA THR A 226 1.60 -10.83 1.11
C THR A 226 1.71 -9.53 0.33
N LEU A 227 0.59 -8.99 -0.14
CA LEU A 227 0.52 -7.66 -0.76
C LEU A 227 0.83 -6.57 0.28
N ILE A 228 1.86 -5.75 0.02
CA ILE A 228 2.32 -4.65 0.89
C ILE A 228 2.16 -3.25 0.26
N ALA A 229 2.07 -3.17 -1.07
CA ALA A 229 1.66 -1.99 -1.80
C ALA A 229 0.74 -2.41 -2.96
N PRO A 230 -0.01 -1.50 -3.61
CA PRO A 230 -0.97 -1.88 -4.67
C PRO A 230 -0.38 -2.71 -5.82
N ASN A 231 0.93 -2.66 -6.04
CA ASN A 231 1.65 -3.52 -7.00
C ASN A 231 2.91 -4.17 -6.40
N VAL A 232 3.01 -4.39 -5.08
CA VAL A 232 4.20 -5.01 -4.46
C VAL A 232 3.81 -6.09 -3.45
N VAL A 233 4.47 -7.24 -3.54
CA VAL A 233 4.24 -8.43 -2.71
C VAL A 233 5.54 -8.86 -2.03
N LEU A 234 5.51 -9.15 -0.73
CA LEU A 234 6.59 -9.86 -0.04
C LEU A 234 6.46 -11.38 -0.21
N CYS A 235 7.60 -12.04 -0.34
CA CYS A 235 7.76 -13.49 -0.43
C CYS A 235 9.13 -13.87 0.17
N ALA A 236 9.41 -15.16 0.39
CA ALA A 236 10.74 -15.63 0.79
C ALA A 236 11.71 -15.62 -0.40
N ARG A 237 13.02 -15.49 -0.14
CA ARG A 237 14.08 -15.52 -1.16
C ARG A 237 14.23 -16.93 -1.74
N HIS A 238 14.15 -17.96 -0.89
CA HIS A 238 14.27 -19.36 -1.30
C HIS A 238 13.15 -19.85 -2.23
N CYS A 239 12.02 -19.13 -2.33
CA CYS A 239 10.96 -19.41 -3.30
C CYS A 239 11.35 -19.15 -4.76
N GLY A 240 12.45 -18.45 -5.03
CA GLY A 240 12.94 -18.17 -6.39
C GLY A 240 11.98 -17.33 -7.26
N ALA A 241 10.99 -16.66 -6.64
CA ALA A 241 9.98 -15.91 -7.36
C ALA A 241 10.57 -14.68 -8.06
N GLY A 242 10.29 -14.51 -9.35
CA GLY A 242 10.88 -13.47 -10.19
C GLY A 242 10.07 -13.19 -11.46
N PRO A 243 10.58 -12.35 -12.38
CA PRO A 243 9.87 -11.95 -13.60
C PRO A 243 9.28 -13.13 -14.38
N GLY A 244 7.97 -13.07 -14.62
CA GLY A 244 7.21 -14.16 -15.24
C GLY A 244 6.48 -15.08 -14.25
N SER A 245 6.89 -15.14 -12.97
CA SER A 245 6.13 -15.83 -11.92
C SER A 245 4.72 -15.26 -11.79
N GLN A 246 3.72 -16.14 -11.62
CA GLN A 246 2.34 -15.73 -11.38
C GLN A 246 2.10 -15.52 -9.88
N ILE A 247 1.30 -14.51 -9.58
CA ILE A 247 0.72 -14.25 -8.26
C ILE A 247 -0.79 -14.39 -8.39
N VAL A 248 -1.42 -15.15 -7.50
CA VAL A 248 -2.86 -15.44 -7.54
C VAL A 248 -3.54 -14.91 -6.29
N PHE A 249 -4.56 -14.07 -6.51
CA PHE A 249 -5.38 -13.43 -5.49
C PHE A 249 -6.74 -14.11 -5.40
N GLY A 250 -7.22 -14.26 -4.16
CA GLY A 250 -8.51 -14.86 -3.84
C GLY A 250 -8.46 -16.38 -3.69
N ASP A 251 -9.56 -16.93 -3.20
CA ASP A 251 -9.74 -18.34 -2.89
C ASP A 251 -11.08 -18.85 -3.45
N ASN A 252 -11.26 -20.16 -3.44
CA ASN A 252 -12.46 -20.80 -4.00
C ASN A 252 -13.73 -20.66 -3.11
N LEU A 253 -13.71 -19.92 -1.99
CA LEU A 253 -14.89 -19.77 -1.11
C LEU A 253 -15.82 -18.66 -1.56
N ASN A 254 -15.25 -17.54 -2.00
CA ASN A 254 -15.98 -16.27 -2.11
C ASN A 254 -16.70 -16.04 -3.45
N GLY A 255 -16.52 -16.91 -4.44
CA GLY A 255 -17.24 -16.88 -5.73
C GLY A 255 -16.87 -15.75 -6.68
N GLY A 256 -16.16 -14.71 -6.21
CA GLY A 256 -15.32 -13.87 -7.05
C GLY A 256 -14.18 -14.72 -7.61
N GLY A 257 -14.00 -14.73 -8.94
CA GLY A 257 -13.00 -15.56 -9.59
C GLY A 257 -11.57 -15.12 -9.30
N LEU A 258 -10.63 -16.07 -9.33
CA LEU A 258 -9.21 -15.84 -9.10
C LEU A 258 -8.67 -14.72 -9.99
N VAL A 259 -7.94 -13.78 -9.39
CA VAL A 259 -7.28 -12.67 -10.09
C VAL A 259 -5.79 -12.95 -10.18
N PHE A 260 -5.24 -12.86 -11.38
CA PHE A 260 -3.84 -13.14 -11.65
C PHE A 260 -3.04 -11.85 -11.85
N ARG A 261 -1.78 -11.85 -11.38
CA ARG A 261 -0.74 -10.89 -11.74
C ARG A 261 0.52 -11.62 -12.13
N THR A 262 1.39 -10.94 -12.88
CA THR A 262 2.73 -11.42 -13.20
C THR A 262 3.74 -10.55 -12.46
N VAL A 263 4.75 -11.17 -11.85
CA VAL A 263 5.91 -10.44 -11.33
C VAL A 263 6.64 -9.77 -12.50
N GLN A 264 6.95 -8.49 -12.35
CA GLN A 264 7.69 -7.65 -13.29
C GLN A 264 9.16 -7.52 -12.88
N SER A 265 9.43 -7.40 -11.58
CA SER A 265 10.78 -7.38 -11.01
C SER A 265 10.81 -8.04 -9.65
N SER A 266 11.95 -8.60 -9.30
CA SER A 266 12.23 -9.16 -7.97
C SER A 266 13.52 -8.57 -7.43
N PHE A 267 13.43 -8.01 -6.24
CA PHE A 267 14.55 -7.46 -5.48
C PHE A 267 14.79 -8.33 -4.23
N LEU A 268 16.05 -8.61 -3.94
CA LEU A 268 16.50 -9.41 -2.82
C LEU A 268 17.34 -8.50 -1.92
N PRO A 269 16.81 -8.05 -0.77
CA PRO A 269 17.55 -7.22 0.17
C PRO A 269 18.86 -7.86 0.62
N ASP A 270 19.81 -7.02 1.06
CA ASP A 270 21.12 -7.47 1.52
C ASP A 270 20.99 -8.42 2.73
N GLY A 271 21.58 -9.60 2.58
CA GLY A 271 21.42 -10.74 3.48
C GLY A 271 22.00 -11.99 2.86
N SER A 272 22.45 -12.94 3.68
CA SER A 272 23.16 -14.12 3.18
C SER A 272 22.25 -15.24 2.64
N GLY A 273 20.93 -15.01 2.57
CA GLY A 273 19.94 -15.84 1.88
C GLY A 273 19.76 -17.27 2.42
N SER A 274 20.38 -17.59 3.55
CA SER A 274 20.10 -18.81 4.30
C SER A 274 18.83 -18.64 5.12
N LEU A 275 18.00 -19.68 5.13
CA LEU A 275 16.67 -19.74 5.75
C LEU A 275 16.61 -19.27 7.22
N LEU A 276 17.74 -19.30 7.93
CA LEU A 276 17.87 -18.93 9.35
C LEU A 276 19.05 -17.99 9.63
N ASP A 277 19.47 -17.18 8.63
CA ASP A 277 20.42 -16.09 8.87
C ASP A 277 19.76 -14.73 9.19
N GLY A 278 18.50 -14.56 8.75
CA GLY A 278 17.74 -13.32 8.92
C GLY A 278 17.53 -12.51 7.63
N GLY A 279 17.84 -13.06 6.45
CA GLY A 279 17.72 -12.40 5.14
C GLY A 279 17.08 -13.24 4.03
N ASP A 280 16.18 -14.17 4.37
CA ASP A 280 15.36 -14.93 3.41
C ASP A 280 14.10 -14.14 3.00
N VAL A 281 14.30 -12.95 2.41
CA VAL A 281 13.24 -12.03 1.97
C VAL A 281 13.37 -11.70 0.49
N SER A 282 12.24 -11.56 -0.19
CA SER A 282 12.12 -11.11 -1.58
C SER A 282 10.98 -10.10 -1.70
N ILE A 283 11.24 -9.01 -2.42
CA ILE A 283 10.26 -7.95 -2.72
C ILE A 283 9.91 -8.04 -4.20
N LEU A 284 8.66 -8.40 -4.50
CA LEU A 284 8.16 -8.69 -5.84
C LEU A 284 7.28 -7.55 -6.34
N THR A 285 7.74 -6.81 -7.35
CA THR A 285 6.91 -5.80 -8.03
C THR A 285 6.06 -6.47 -9.11
N LEU A 286 4.77 -6.13 -9.16
CA LEU A 286 3.79 -6.69 -10.09
C LEU A 286 3.63 -5.79 -11.32
N SER A 287 3.42 -6.41 -12.48
CA SER A 287 3.29 -5.74 -13.79
C SER A 287 2.08 -4.79 -13.94
N SER A 288 1.16 -4.80 -12.98
CA SER A 288 0.04 -3.85 -12.89
C SER A 288 -0.56 -3.86 -11.48
N PRO A 289 -1.06 -2.72 -10.97
CA PRO A 289 -1.71 -2.67 -9.67
C PRO A 289 -2.92 -3.60 -9.51
N VAL A 290 -3.16 -4.00 -8.28
CA VAL A 290 -4.30 -4.78 -7.80
C VAL A 290 -5.35 -3.79 -7.29
N PRO A 291 -6.61 -3.84 -7.76
CA PRO A 291 -7.67 -3.02 -7.21
C PRO A 291 -7.95 -3.39 -5.74
N SER A 292 -8.23 -2.38 -4.90
CA SER A 292 -8.65 -2.59 -3.50
C SER A 292 -9.94 -3.40 -3.34
N SER A 293 -10.70 -3.62 -4.42
CA SER A 293 -11.83 -4.55 -4.47
C SER A 293 -11.43 -6.02 -4.70
N VAL A 294 -10.14 -6.34 -4.68
CA VAL A 294 -9.56 -7.68 -4.85
C VAL A 294 -8.67 -8.04 -3.66
N ALA A 295 -7.83 -7.10 -3.24
CA ALA A 295 -7.05 -7.17 -2.01
C ALA A 295 -6.65 -5.77 -1.54
N VAL A 296 -6.62 -5.53 -0.23
CA VAL A 296 -6.04 -4.30 0.36
C VAL A 296 -4.60 -4.60 0.82
N PRO A 297 -3.60 -3.75 0.53
CA PRO A 297 -2.23 -3.98 1.01
C PRO A 297 -2.14 -3.96 2.54
N MET A 298 -1.29 -4.83 3.11
CA MET A 298 -1.04 -4.90 4.55
C MET A 298 0.20 -4.11 4.96
N ARG A 299 0.12 -3.49 6.14
CA ARG A 299 1.20 -2.72 6.76
C ARG A 299 2.14 -3.64 7.54
N LEU A 300 3.31 -3.14 7.94
CA LEU A 300 4.39 -3.90 8.58
C LEU A 300 4.75 -3.40 9.98
N ILE A 301 5.35 -4.24 10.82
CA ILE A 301 5.77 -3.87 12.18
C ILE A 301 7.06 -3.04 12.21
N ASP A 302 7.14 -2.13 13.19
CA ASP A 302 8.33 -1.33 13.48
C ASP A 302 9.41 -2.16 14.21
N GLU A 303 10.69 -1.79 14.04
CA GLU A 303 11.81 -2.45 14.73
C GLU A 303 11.82 -2.20 16.25
N THR A 304 11.06 -1.21 16.73
CA THR A 304 10.95 -0.83 18.13
C THR A 304 9.96 -1.68 18.95
N ASN A 305 9.27 -2.65 18.33
CA ASN A 305 8.28 -3.49 19.00
C ASN A 305 8.89 -4.74 19.68
N GLU A 306 8.49 -5.00 20.93
CA GLU A 306 8.82 -6.24 21.66
C GLU A 306 7.94 -7.39 21.14
N LEU A 307 8.49 -8.22 20.23
CA LEU A 307 7.76 -9.33 19.59
C LEU A 307 7.49 -10.53 20.51
N GLU A 308 8.38 -10.85 21.45
CA GLU A 308 8.24 -12.04 22.31
C GLU A 308 7.02 -11.92 23.23
N GLY A 309 6.14 -12.93 23.20
CA GLY A 309 4.87 -12.96 23.91
C GLY A 309 3.69 -12.30 23.19
N MET A 310 3.87 -11.75 21.99
CA MET A 310 2.74 -11.28 21.17
C MET A 310 1.92 -12.46 20.63
N LEU A 311 0.59 -12.31 20.61
CA LEU A 311 -0.29 -13.14 19.79
C LEU A 311 -0.01 -12.84 18.32
N CYS A 312 0.30 -13.87 17.55
CA CYS A 312 0.50 -13.78 16.11
C CYS A 312 -0.51 -14.63 15.35
N ALA A 313 -0.71 -14.30 14.08
CA ALA A 313 -1.45 -15.10 13.12
C ALA A 313 -0.56 -15.49 11.94
N THR A 314 -0.80 -16.67 11.36
CA THR A 314 -0.13 -17.13 10.14
C THR A 314 -1.15 -17.63 9.13
N VAL A 315 -0.88 -17.42 7.84
CA VAL A 315 -1.84 -17.61 6.74
C VAL A 315 -1.12 -18.05 5.46
N GLY A 316 -1.70 -18.98 4.70
CA GLY A 316 -1.19 -19.33 3.36
C GLY A 316 -2.00 -20.36 2.56
N TYR A 317 -1.44 -20.79 1.42
CA TYR A 317 -2.08 -21.60 0.36
C TYR A 317 -1.52 -23.02 0.18
N GLY A 318 -0.62 -23.48 1.06
CA GLY A 318 0.03 -24.77 0.94
C GLY A 318 -0.91 -25.98 1.10
N LEU A 319 -0.31 -27.14 1.35
CA LEU A 319 -1.05 -28.29 1.90
C LEU A 319 -1.71 -27.93 3.26
N ASN A 320 -2.47 -28.82 3.88
CA ASN A 320 -3.20 -28.47 5.09
C ASN A 320 -3.74 -29.71 5.83
N GLY A 321 -4.00 -29.55 7.13
CA GLY A 321 -4.51 -30.64 7.95
C GLY A 321 -4.71 -30.27 9.42
N LEU A 322 -4.60 -31.28 10.28
CA LEU A 322 -4.91 -31.19 11.72
C LEU A 322 -3.72 -31.65 12.57
N GLY A 323 -3.42 -30.98 13.68
CA GLY A 323 -2.21 -31.25 14.48
C GLY A 323 -2.07 -32.65 15.09
N SER A 324 -3.11 -33.50 15.04
CA SER A 324 -3.01 -34.92 15.42
C SER A 324 -2.58 -35.85 14.27
N SER A 325 -2.67 -35.39 13.02
CA SER A 325 -2.33 -36.14 11.80
C SER A 325 -1.27 -35.45 10.93
N GLY A 326 -0.94 -34.19 11.23
CA GLY A 326 -0.25 -33.33 10.29
C GLY A 326 -1.12 -32.97 9.08
N HIS A 327 -0.45 -32.51 8.03
CA HIS A 327 -1.00 -32.14 6.71
C HIS A 327 -1.31 -33.33 5.78
N GLY A 328 -0.75 -34.53 6.04
CA GLY A 328 -1.04 -35.75 5.26
C GLY A 328 -0.78 -35.67 3.73
N PHE A 329 0.02 -34.70 3.28
CA PHE A 329 0.25 -34.28 1.89
C PHE A 329 -0.98 -33.74 1.13
N SER A 330 -2.07 -33.38 1.80
CA SER A 330 -3.26 -32.84 1.14
C SER A 330 -3.27 -31.32 1.06
N SER A 331 -3.22 -30.73 -0.14
CA SER A 331 -3.73 -29.37 -0.38
C SER A 331 -5.13 -29.40 -0.94
N ASP A 332 -5.85 -28.29 -0.77
CA ASP A 332 -7.22 -28.10 -1.21
C ASP A 332 -7.42 -26.84 -2.08
N GLY A 333 -6.38 -26.02 -2.24
CA GLY A 333 -6.44 -24.79 -3.05
C GLY A 333 -7.22 -23.65 -2.39
N TYR A 334 -7.26 -23.62 -1.06
CA TYR A 334 -7.84 -22.56 -0.25
C TYR A 334 -6.76 -21.88 0.59
N ARG A 335 -7.00 -20.62 0.98
CA ARG A 335 -6.29 -20.05 2.12
C ARG A 335 -6.70 -20.77 3.40
N TRP A 336 -5.71 -21.06 4.23
CA TRP A 336 -5.88 -21.43 5.62
C TRP A 336 -5.13 -20.43 6.48
N GLY A 337 -5.50 -20.34 7.75
CA GLY A 337 -4.74 -19.61 8.75
C GLY A 337 -5.12 -20.03 10.16
N GLY A 338 -4.37 -19.51 11.12
CA GLY A 338 -4.59 -19.68 12.56
C GLY A 338 -3.65 -18.80 13.35
N GLU A 339 -3.59 -19.03 14.66
CA GLU A 339 -2.86 -18.21 15.63
C GLU A 339 -1.78 -19.00 16.35
N ASN A 340 -0.80 -18.30 16.92
CA ASN A 340 0.20 -18.84 17.85
C ASN A 340 0.72 -17.68 18.73
N ILE A 341 1.65 -17.93 19.65
CA ILE A 341 2.42 -16.90 20.38
C ILE A 341 3.83 -16.83 19.80
N ILE A 342 4.43 -15.64 19.72
CA ILE A 342 5.85 -15.51 19.39
C ILE A 342 6.69 -15.88 20.62
N ASP A 343 7.31 -17.04 20.58
CA ASP A 343 8.07 -17.62 21.69
C ASP A 343 9.55 -17.21 21.72
N ARG A 344 10.06 -16.74 20.59
CA ARG A 344 11.43 -16.21 20.48
C ARG A 344 11.57 -15.23 19.32
N TYR A 345 12.40 -14.21 19.54
CA TYR A 345 12.92 -13.35 18.48
C TYR A 345 14.46 -13.27 18.53
N GLY A 346 15.09 -12.89 17.41
CA GLY A 346 16.54 -12.86 17.26
C GLY A 346 17.07 -14.20 16.75
N ASN A 347 17.58 -15.05 17.63
CA ASN A 347 18.27 -16.29 17.23
C ASN A 347 17.26 -17.44 17.01
N PRO A 348 17.39 -18.24 15.93
CA PRO A 348 16.45 -19.30 15.59
C PRO A 348 16.33 -20.37 16.69
N ALA A 349 15.09 -20.78 17.00
CA ALA A 349 14.82 -21.44 18.27
C ALA A 349 15.49 -22.81 18.49
N SER A 350 15.80 -23.56 17.41
CA SER A 350 16.46 -24.88 17.48
C SER A 350 17.80 -24.98 16.74
N GLY A 351 18.49 -23.85 16.52
CA GLY A 351 19.79 -23.80 15.84
C GLY A 351 19.74 -23.16 14.45
N GLY A 352 20.93 -22.97 13.87
CA GLY A 352 21.20 -21.91 12.90
C GLY A 352 21.96 -20.77 13.57
N GLY A 353 22.91 -20.16 12.86
CA GLY A 353 23.84 -19.17 13.42
C GLY A 353 23.37 -17.71 13.37
N GLY A 354 22.18 -17.46 12.84
CA GLY A 354 21.68 -16.12 12.51
C GLY A 354 20.99 -15.35 13.63
N SER A 355 20.43 -14.23 13.20
CA SER A 355 19.61 -13.29 13.98
C SER A 355 18.37 -12.90 13.16
N ASN A 356 17.53 -11.97 13.64
CA ASN A 356 16.31 -11.55 12.92
C ASN A 356 15.33 -12.71 12.58
N ILE A 357 15.33 -13.81 13.35
CA ILE A 357 14.38 -14.91 13.22
C ILE A 357 13.31 -14.82 14.31
N ILE A 358 12.05 -14.80 13.89
CA ILE A 358 10.85 -14.99 14.72
C ILE A 358 10.56 -16.49 14.79
N SER A 359 10.29 -17.03 15.98
CA SER A 359 9.92 -18.45 16.17
C SER A 359 8.65 -18.62 17.02
N THR A 360 7.85 -19.63 16.69
CA THR A 360 6.67 -20.10 17.46
C THR A 360 6.73 -21.63 17.58
N ASP A 361 6.16 -22.25 18.63
CA ASP A 361 5.95 -23.70 18.68
C ASP A 361 4.50 -24.18 18.67
N PHE A 362 4.23 -25.33 18.04
CA PHE A 362 2.87 -25.80 17.80
C PHE A 362 2.30 -26.56 18.98
N ASP A 363 1.44 -25.90 19.74
CA ASP A 363 1.16 -26.29 21.10
C ASP A 363 -0.11 -27.16 21.25
N ASN A 364 -0.21 -27.90 22.36
CA ASN A 364 -1.38 -28.75 22.65
C ASN A 364 -1.71 -28.96 24.14
N GLY A 365 -1.08 -28.22 25.06
CA GLY A 365 -1.30 -28.41 26.50
C GLY A 365 -0.28 -29.37 27.15
N SER A 366 0.78 -29.74 26.45
CA SER A 366 1.76 -30.72 26.94
C SER A 366 3.21 -30.31 26.72
N ASN A 367 4.06 -30.65 27.71
CA ASN A 367 5.52 -30.45 27.69
C ASN A 367 6.26 -31.28 26.61
N GLY A 368 5.56 -31.91 25.67
CA GLY A 368 6.14 -32.54 24.47
C GLY A 368 5.80 -31.81 23.18
N ALA A 369 4.89 -30.83 23.23
CA ALA A 369 4.58 -29.89 22.14
C ALA A 369 5.31 -28.55 22.35
N ASN A 370 5.48 -28.14 23.60
CA ASN A 370 6.47 -27.14 23.97
C ASN A 370 7.89 -27.68 23.71
N THR A 371 8.58 -27.09 22.74
CA THR A 371 9.93 -27.45 22.24
C THR A 371 10.90 -26.25 22.25
N ILE A 372 10.39 -25.02 22.30
CA ILE A 372 11.15 -23.78 22.47
C ILE A 372 11.41 -23.58 23.97
N GLY A 373 12.64 -23.88 24.40
CA GLY A 373 13.04 -23.74 25.80
C GLY A 373 12.84 -22.31 26.33
N GLY A 374 11.75 -22.09 27.07
CA GLY A 374 11.34 -20.79 27.62
C GLY A 374 9.85 -20.47 27.44
N SER A 375 9.17 -21.07 26.45
CA SER A 375 7.78 -20.78 26.11
C SER A 375 6.73 -21.37 27.08
N SER A 376 5.46 -21.11 26.78
CA SER A 376 4.30 -21.75 27.41
C SER A 376 3.96 -23.08 26.70
N PRO A 377 3.41 -24.08 27.40
CA PRO A 377 2.80 -25.27 26.81
C PRO A 377 1.26 -25.15 26.80
N SER A 378 0.72 -23.95 26.57
CA SER A 378 -0.71 -23.64 26.64
C SER A 378 -1.20 -23.02 25.31
N PRO A 379 -1.90 -23.80 24.44
CA PRO A 379 -2.30 -23.35 23.11
C PRO A 379 -3.38 -22.27 23.12
N VAL A 380 -3.41 -21.45 22.07
CA VAL A 380 -4.48 -20.48 21.81
C VAL A 380 -5.73 -21.14 21.18
N GLU A 381 -6.84 -20.41 21.04
CA GLU A 381 -8.09 -21.01 20.50
C GLU A 381 -7.92 -21.48 19.04
N PHE A 382 -7.20 -20.69 18.24
CA PHE A 382 -6.93 -20.95 16.82
C PHE A 382 -5.52 -21.48 16.55
N GLU A 383 -4.88 -22.07 17.57
CA GLU A 383 -3.53 -22.66 17.56
C GLU A 383 -3.17 -23.37 16.24
N ALA A 384 -2.06 -22.96 15.60
CA ALA A 384 -1.61 -23.44 14.29
C ALA A 384 -0.07 -23.35 14.09
N THR A 385 0.44 -23.99 13.02
CA THR A 385 1.87 -24.07 12.66
C THR A 385 2.10 -24.27 11.15
N THR A 386 3.35 -24.48 10.72
CA THR A 386 3.77 -24.54 9.31
C THR A 386 4.73 -25.70 8.91
N ALA A 387 4.32 -26.68 8.06
CA ALA A 387 5.24 -27.54 7.22
C ALA A 387 4.91 -27.41 5.71
N GLY A 388 5.75 -27.62 4.69
CA GLY A 388 5.73 -27.15 3.25
C GLY A 388 4.55 -26.64 2.38
N GLY A 389 4.60 -25.36 1.96
CA GLY A 389 3.77 -24.72 0.90
C GLY A 389 3.36 -23.24 1.12
N ASP A 390 3.57 -22.71 2.33
CA ASP A 390 3.35 -21.30 2.69
C ASP A 390 4.64 -20.49 2.73
N SER A 391 5.80 -21.04 2.35
CA SER A 391 7.06 -20.29 2.24
C SER A 391 6.83 -18.90 1.62
N GLY A 392 7.28 -17.85 2.29
CA GLY A 392 7.03 -16.46 1.93
C GLY A 392 5.76 -15.81 2.49
N GLY A 393 4.84 -16.59 3.06
CA GLY A 393 3.65 -16.11 3.77
C GLY A 393 4.00 -15.38 5.08
N PRO A 394 3.05 -14.63 5.66
CA PRO A 394 3.36 -13.77 6.80
C PRO A 394 3.31 -14.52 8.14
N VAL A 395 4.07 -14.00 9.10
CA VAL A 395 3.60 -13.91 10.49
C VAL A 395 3.08 -12.50 10.70
N LEU A 396 1.85 -12.41 11.20
CA LEU A 396 1.11 -11.20 11.47
C LEU A 396 1.01 -10.99 12.98
N VAL A 397 1.05 -9.76 13.46
CA VAL A 397 0.76 -9.41 14.87
C VAL A 397 -0.18 -8.23 14.96
N GLN A 398 -0.87 -8.07 16.09
CA GLN A 398 -1.81 -6.96 16.26
C GLN A 398 -1.12 -5.70 16.79
N LEU A 399 -1.24 -4.59 16.04
CA LEU A 399 -0.95 -3.23 16.52
C LEU A 399 -2.21 -2.37 16.33
N GLY A 400 -2.61 -1.59 17.34
CA GLY A 400 -3.78 -0.69 17.26
C GLY A 400 -5.16 -1.36 17.03
N GLY A 401 -5.21 -2.68 16.82
CA GLY A 401 -6.39 -3.42 16.36
C GLY A 401 -6.31 -3.89 14.89
N GLU A 402 -5.24 -3.55 14.19
CA GLU A 402 -4.91 -4.01 12.83
C GLU A 402 -3.88 -5.16 12.88
N TRP A 403 -3.98 -6.10 11.93
CA TRP A 403 -2.96 -7.13 11.72
C TRP A 403 -1.87 -6.61 10.79
N VAL A 404 -0.63 -6.51 11.28
CA VAL A 404 0.55 -6.05 10.52
C VAL A 404 1.59 -7.16 10.37
N ILE A 405 2.34 -7.16 9.27
CA ILE A 405 3.38 -8.17 8.98
C ILE A 405 4.58 -7.96 9.90
N ALA A 406 4.93 -8.98 10.68
CA ALA A 406 6.16 -9.02 11.47
C ALA A 406 7.31 -9.77 10.77
N GLY A 407 7.00 -10.73 9.91
CA GLY A 407 8.02 -11.51 9.21
C GLY A 407 7.50 -12.35 8.05
N VAL A 408 8.43 -12.85 7.24
CA VAL A 408 8.25 -13.65 6.03
C VAL A 408 8.71 -15.09 6.30
N LEU A 409 7.86 -16.07 5.96
CA LEU A 409 8.01 -17.48 6.38
C LEU A 409 9.16 -18.19 5.64
N SER A 410 10.16 -18.62 6.41
CA SER A 410 11.38 -19.24 5.89
C SER A 410 11.41 -20.76 6.05
N GLY A 411 10.86 -21.32 7.14
CA GLY A 411 10.91 -22.77 7.34
C GLY A 411 10.22 -23.26 8.61
N GLY A 412 10.44 -24.54 8.92
CA GLY A 412 10.05 -25.16 10.18
C GLY A 412 10.87 -26.42 10.51
N THR A 413 10.69 -27.01 11.69
CA THR A 413 11.52 -28.14 12.17
C THR A 413 11.03 -29.52 11.79
N SER A 414 9.72 -29.71 11.61
CA SER A 414 9.14 -31.03 11.39
C SER A 414 8.58 -31.21 9.97
N PHE A 415 8.73 -32.42 9.46
CA PHE A 415 8.28 -32.78 8.11
C PHE A 415 6.75 -32.86 7.97
N ASP A 416 6.05 -33.15 9.09
CA ASP A 416 4.61 -33.39 9.12
C ASP A 416 3.78 -32.33 9.88
N SER A 417 4.41 -31.37 10.57
CA SER A 417 3.72 -30.35 11.40
C SER A 417 2.62 -30.92 12.29
N THR A 418 2.94 -32.00 12.98
CA THR A 418 2.25 -32.38 14.21
C THR A 418 2.69 -31.45 15.35
N TYR A 419 1.91 -31.40 16.44
CA TYR A 419 2.30 -30.67 17.65
C TYR A 419 3.75 -30.94 18.09
N GLY A 420 4.47 -29.90 18.52
CA GLY A 420 5.93 -29.93 18.72
C GLY A 420 6.75 -29.47 17.52
N ASP A 421 6.10 -29.08 16.44
CA ASP A 421 6.71 -28.35 15.33
C ASP A 421 7.12 -26.93 15.76
N ILE A 422 8.16 -26.38 15.14
CA ILE A 422 8.59 -24.98 15.29
C ILE A 422 8.54 -24.35 13.92
N SER A 423 7.93 -23.17 13.81
CA SER A 423 7.92 -22.34 12.60
C SER A 423 8.95 -21.20 12.71
N TRP A 424 9.51 -20.77 11.57
CA TRP A 424 10.49 -19.68 11.49
C TRP A 424 10.17 -18.65 10.41
N TRP A 425 10.17 -17.38 10.79
CA TRP A 425 10.04 -16.25 9.85
C TRP A 425 11.25 -15.33 9.97
N THR A 426 11.75 -14.85 8.83
CA THR A 426 12.67 -13.73 8.78
C THR A 426 11.92 -12.44 9.09
N GLY A 427 12.36 -11.66 10.07
CA GLY A 427 11.72 -10.40 10.48
C GLY A 427 11.84 -9.31 9.41
N THR A 428 10.75 -8.59 9.14
CA THR A 428 10.69 -7.59 8.05
C THR A 428 11.18 -6.20 8.43
N ALA A 429 11.24 -5.87 9.73
CA ALA A 429 11.50 -4.50 10.19
C ALA A 429 12.89 -3.97 9.79
N VAL A 430 13.91 -4.84 9.73
CA VAL A 430 15.27 -4.46 9.30
C VAL A 430 15.37 -4.11 7.81
N TYR A 431 14.33 -4.42 7.03
CA TYR A 431 14.24 -4.17 5.59
C TYR A 431 13.37 -2.95 5.25
N ARG A 432 13.14 -2.05 6.22
CA ARG A 432 12.33 -0.84 6.08
C ARG A 432 12.63 -0.06 4.82
N ASP A 433 13.87 0.42 4.65
CA ASP A 433 14.23 1.34 3.57
C ASP A 433 13.94 0.73 2.19
N ASP A 434 14.12 -0.58 2.03
CA ASP A 434 13.80 -1.33 0.82
C ASP A 434 12.30 -1.57 0.60
N ILE A 435 11.52 -1.61 1.67
CA ILE A 435 10.06 -1.82 1.62
C ILE A 435 9.35 -0.47 1.40
N GLU A 436 9.73 0.58 2.13
CA GLU A 436 9.19 1.94 2.00
C GLU A 436 9.54 2.58 0.64
N SER A 437 10.77 2.37 0.13
CA SER A 437 11.14 2.82 -1.23
C SER A 437 10.35 2.14 -2.35
N ARG A 438 9.62 1.07 -2.04
CA ARG A 438 8.73 0.34 -2.94
C ARG A 438 7.24 0.50 -2.56
N GLY A 439 6.94 1.42 -1.63
CA GLY A 439 5.57 1.81 -1.25
C GLY A 439 4.90 0.92 -0.22
N GLY A 440 5.63 0.05 0.48
CA GLY A 440 5.12 -0.66 1.66
C GLY A 440 5.11 0.25 2.90
N GLU A 441 4.08 0.15 3.73
CA GLU A 441 3.88 1.04 4.88
C GLU A 441 4.14 0.36 6.24
N PHE A 442 4.68 1.11 7.20
CA PHE A 442 5.03 0.62 8.54
C PHE A 442 4.18 1.21 9.68
N GLY A 443 4.08 0.47 10.77
CA GLY A 443 3.32 0.81 11.98
C GLY A 443 1.80 0.69 11.79
N ILE A 444 1.06 1.46 12.56
CA ILE A 444 -0.38 1.71 12.34
C ILE A 444 -0.59 3.03 11.58
N PRO A 445 -1.70 3.20 10.83
CA PRO A 445 -2.06 4.50 10.28
C PRO A 445 -2.27 5.47 11.43
N GLU A 446 -1.49 6.56 11.46
CA GLU A 446 -1.66 7.65 12.39
C GLU A 446 -2.18 8.89 11.64
N PRO A 447 -3.15 9.65 12.19
CA PRO A 447 -3.62 10.86 11.55
C PRO A 447 -2.48 11.83 11.26
N GLY A 448 -2.55 12.47 10.09
CA GLY A 448 -1.59 13.45 9.61
C GLY A 448 -2.27 14.73 9.17
N ALA A 449 -1.49 15.80 8.99
CA ALA A 449 -1.94 17.05 8.42
C ALA A 449 -2.35 16.83 6.96
N CYS A 450 -3.62 17.10 6.68
CA CYS A 450 -4.18 17.18 5.34
C CYS A 450 -4.36 18.65 4.96
N CYS A 451 -3.70 19.06 3.88
CA CYS A 451 -3.54 20.45 3.46
C CYS A 451 -4.36 20.77 2.21
N PHE A 452 -5.18 21.81 2.28
CA PHE A 452 -6.02 22.27 1.16
C PHE A 452 -5.48 23.54 0.50
N ALA A 453 -5.88 23.81 -0.75
CA ALA A 453 -5.41 24.95 -1.53
C ALA A 453 -5.81 26.33 -0.94
N ASN A 454 -6.82 26.36 -0.06
CA ASN A 454 -7.24 27.53 0.72
C ASN A 454 -6.47 27.68 2.05
N GLY A 455 -5.42 26.88 2.28
CA GLY A 455 -4.57 26.94 3.48
C GLY A 455 -5.16 26.25 4.72
N THR A 456 -6.38 25.74 4.65
CA THR A 456 -6.99 24.94 5.72
C THR A 456 -6.21 23.64 5.93
N CYS A 457 -6.01 23.28 7.20
CA CYS A 457 -5.34 22.06 7.64
C CYS A 457 -6.28 21.28 8.57
N VAL A 458 -6.46 19.98 8.31
CA VAL A 458 -7.19 19.07 9.21
C VAL A 458 -6.34 17.83 9.51
N SER A 459 -6.44 17.28 10.72
CA SER A 459 -5.77 16.00 11.06
C SER A 459 -6.73 14.84 10.82
N VAL A 460 -6.43 14.03 9.80
CA VAL A 460 -7.26 12.92 9.26
C VAL A 460 -6.34 11.78 8.77
N PHE A 461 -6.88 10.67 8.29
CA PHE A 461 -6.10 9.64 7.60
C PHE A 461 -5.81 10.00 6.13
N SER A 462 -4.87 9.29 5.49
CA SER A 462 -4.44 9.60 4.11
C SER A 462 -5.57 9.40 3.09
N ASP A 463 -6.35 8.34 3.24
CA ASP A 463 -7.48 8.02 2.37
C ASP A 463 -8.64 9.02 2.54
N GLU A 464 -8.89 9.48 3.77
CA GLU A 464 -9.80 10.59 4.05
C GLU A 464 -9.31 11.90 3.39
N CYS A 465 -7.99 12.16 3.42
CA CYS A 465 -7.39 13.35 2.81
C CYS A 465 -7.49 13.33 1.28
N ASP A 466 -7.11 12.22 0.64
CA ASP A 466 -7.22 12.02 -0.81
C ASP A 466 -8.68 12.11 -1.25
N SER A 467 -9.60 11.53 -0.49
CA SER A 467 -11.06 11.60 -0.75
C SER A 467 -11.63 13.01 -0.61
N ALA A 468 -11.02 13.85 0.23
CA ALA A 468 -11.36 15.27 0.37
C ALA A 468 -10.67 16.16 -0.70
N GLY A 469 -9.68 15.63 -1.43
CA GLY A 469 -8.89 16.38 -2.41
C GLY A 469 -7.80 17.27 -1.80
N GLY A 470 -7.27 16.89 -0.62
CA GLY A 470 -6.14 17.55 0.01
C GLY A 470 -4.78 16.95 -0.38
N SER A 471 -3.72 17.50 0.21
CA SER A 471 -2.35 16.94 0.22
C SER A 471 -2.08 16.34 1.60
N PHE A 472 -1.74 15.06 1.69
CA PHE A 472 -1.40 14.43 2.96
C PHE A 472 0.09 14.56 3.25
N GLU A 473 0.44 15.27 4.33
CA GLU A 473 1.84 15.58 4.68
C GLU A 473 2.51 14.44 5.49
N GLY A 474 1.85 13.28 5.61
CA GLY A 474 2.34 12.08 6.32
C GLY A 474 1.76 11.92 7.72
N GLY A 475 1.65 10.66 8.18
CA GLY A 475 1.13 10.33 9.52
C GLY A 475 1.97 10.93 10.66
N ASN A 476 1.36 11.18 11.81
CA ASN A 476 1.93 11.92 12.96
C ASN A 476 2.27 13.40 12.69
N THR A 477 2.01 13.96 11.50
CA THR A 477 2.13 15.41 11.30
C THR A 477 0.93 16.16 11.88
N SER A 478 1.18 17.28 12.55
CA SER A 478 0.15 18.07 13.24
C SER A 478 -0.20 19.35 12.49
N CYS A 479 -1.46 19.78 12.53
CA CYS A 479 -1.86 21.11 12.06
C CYS A 479 -1.46 22.29 12.98
N ALA A 480 -0.66 22.06 14.03
CA ALA A 480 -0.30 23.06 15.04
C ALA A 480 1.15 22.91 15.53
N PRO A 481 2.15 23.54 14.87
CA PRO A 481 2.03 24.48 13.76
C PRO A 481 1.65 23.79 12.44
N SER A 482 0.85 24.46 11.61
CA SER A 482 0.46 23.93 10.30
C SER A 482 1.67 23.81 9.36
N PRO A 483 1.90 22.64 8.72
CA PRO A 483 2.92 22.49 7.67
C PRO A 483 2.47 23.06 6.32
N CYS A 484 1.17 23.32 6.15
CA CYS A 484 0.57 23.57 4.84
C CYS A 484 1.11 24.83 4.15
N PRO A 485 1.21 24.82 2.80
CA PRO A 485 1.49 26.02 2.03
C PRO A 485 0.48 27.14 2.32
N PRO A 486 0.89 28.43 2.26
CA PRO A 486 -0.04 29.55 2.33
C PRO A 486 -1.13 29.47 1.25
N PRO A 487 -2.35 29.97 1.52
CA PRO A 487 -3.47 29.91 0.58
C PRO A 487 -3.16 30.47 -0.80
N THR A 488 -3.63 29.77 -1.84
CA THR A 488 -3.53 30.18 -3.24
C THR A 488 -4.87 30.59 -3.86
N ILE A 489 -5.97 30.23 -3.20
CA ILE A 489 -7.35 30.61 -3.54
C ILE A 489 -8.03 31.34 -2.38
N GLY A 490 -9.22 31.89 -2.64
CA GLY A 490 -10.12 32.45 -1.65
C GLY A 490 -11.44 32.91 -2.26
N ALA A 491 -12.35 33.41 -1.44
CA ALA A 491 -13.70 33.78 -1.84
C ALA A 491 -13.71 34.85 -2.95
N CYS A 492 -14.42 34.52 -4.03
CA CYS A 492 -14.75 35.41 -5.13
C CYS A 492 -16.26 35.63 -5.20
N CYS A 493 -16.69 36.89 -5.21
CA CYS A 493 -18.08 37.29 -5.16
C CYS A 493 -18.61 37.76 -6.52
N PHE A 494 -19.68 37.11 -6.97
CA PHE A 494 -20.47 37.46 -8.16
C PHE A 494 -21.81 38.03 -7.68
N GLY A 495 -21.77 39.26 -7.14
CA GLY A 495 -22.84 39.78 -6.29
C GLY A 495 -22.97 38.92 -5.02
N SER A 496 -24.14 38.30 -4.82
CA SER A 496 -24.39 37.40 -3.66
C SER A 496 -23.98 35.94 -3.88
N GLN A 497 -23.54 35.55 -5.08
CA GLN A 497 -23.00 34.20 -5.32
C GLN A 497 -21.50 34.18 -5.01
N CYS A 498 -21.03 33.10 -4.38
CA CYS A 498 -19.63 32.91 -4.00
C CYS A 498 -19.02 31.70 -4.74
N SER A 499 -17.74 31.77 -5.07
CA SER A 499 -16.92 30.60 -5.43
C SER A 499 -15.47 30.85 -5.03
N GLU A 500 -14.76 29.82 -4.55
CA GLU A 500 -13.34 29.95 -4.21
C GLU A 500 -12.49 29.82 -5.48
N LEU A 501 -11.71 30.86 -5.76
CA LEU A 501 -10.92 31.00 -7.00
C LEU A 501 -9.56 31.61 -6.69
N THR A 502 -8.62 31.54 -7.65
CA THR A 502 -7.41 32.38 -7.61
C THR A 502 -7.79 33.85 -7.84
N PRO A 503 -6.98 34.83 -7.40
CA PRO A 503 -7.24 36.25 -7.64
C PRO A 503 -7.41 36.59 -9.13
N GLU A 504 -6.58 35.99 -10.00
CA GLU A 504 -6.68 36.15 -11.45
C GLU A 504 -7.94 35.48 -12.03
N GLY A 505 -8.29 34.27 -11.58
CA GLY A 505 -9.50 33.57 -12.00
C GLY A 505 -10.78 34.33 -11.63
N CYS A 506 -10.79 34.94 -10.44
CA CYS A 506 -11.90 35.78 -9.98
C CYS A 506 -12.11 37.02 -10.87
N VAL A 507 -11.04 37.78 -11.12
CA VAL A 507 -11.09 38.99 -11.96
C VAL A 507 -11.46 38.64 -13.41
N ASN A 508 -10.91 37.56 -13.97
CA ASN A 508 -11.26 37.09 -15.32
C ASN A 508 -12.72 36.59 -15.42
N GLY A 509 -13.30 36.09 -14.33
CA GLY A 509 -14.73 35.78 -14.24
C GLY A 509 -15.63 37.01 -14.09
N GLY A 510 -15.08 38.19 -13.80
CA GLY A 510 -15.83 39.41 -13.50
C GLY A 510 -16.38 39.48 -12.07
N GLY A 511 -15.81 38.71 -11.14
CA GLY A 511 -16.14 38.75 -9.71
C GLY A 511 -15.19 39.65 -8.91
N VAL A 512 -15.51 39.86 -7.64
CA VAL A 512 -14.67 40.61 -6.69
C VAL A 512 -14.03 39.66 -5.70
N PHE A 513 -12.69 39.65 -5.66
CA PHE A 513 -11.90 38.80 -4.78
C PHE A 513 -11.79 39.43 -3.39
N ILE A 514 -12.01 38.64 -2.34
CA ILE A 514 -11.99 39.12 -0.95
C ILE A 514 -10.55 39.06 -0.39
N THR A 515 -10.05 37.87 -0.06
CA THR A 515 -8.66 37.65 0.34
C THR A 515 -8.27 36.17 0.20
N LEU A 516 -6.98 35.86 0.13
CA LEU A 516 -6.48 34.48 0.15
C LEU A 516 -6.84 33.81 1.48
N GLY A 517 -7.33 32.57 1.42
CA GLY A 517 -7.76 31.79 2.58
C GLY A 517 -9.10 32.23 3.19
N SER A 518 -9.87 33.08 2.52
CA SER A 518 -11.28 33.30 2.90
C SER A 518 -12.17 32.26 2.24
N GLU A 519 -13.01 31.58 3.03
CA GLU A 519 -13.91 30.54 2.54
C GLU A 519 -15.29 31.11 2.16
N CYS A 520 -15.99 30.46 1.22
CA CYS A 520 -17.36 30.84 0.87
C CYS A 520 -18.39 30.50 1.95
N ALA A 521 -18.04 29.64 2.92
CA ALA A 521 -18.90 29.25 4.04
C ALA A 521 -19.22 30.44 4.99
N ASP A 522 -18.29 31.38 5.15
CA ASP A 522 -18.40 32.53 6.07
C ASP A 522 -19.33 33.66 5.59
N ASN A 523 -20.21 33.37 4.62
CA ASN A 523 -21.03 34.38 3.92
C ASN A 523 -20.20 35.57 3.41
N ALA A 524 -19.00 35.31 2.87
CA ALA A 524 -18.05 36.34 2.43
C ALA A 524 -18.65 37.43 1.51
N CYS A 525 -19.68 37.08 0.74
CA CYS A 525 -20.38 37.93 -0.21
C CYS A 525 -21.69 38.58 0.32
N ALA A 526 -21.99 38.46 1.62
CA ALA A 526 -23.07 39.20 2.25
C ALA A 526 -22.79 40.72 2.26
N PRO A 527 -23.79 41.58 2.53
CA PRO A 527 -23.54 42.98 2.84
C PRO A 527 -22.66 43.13 4.08
N ARG A 528 -21.63 43.98 4.00
CA ARG A 528 -20.65 44.25 5.06
C ARG A 528 -20.41 45.75 5.22
N ALA A 529 -19.65 46.13 6.26
CA ALA A 529 -19.11 47.48 6.40
C ALA A 529 -18.38 47.94 5.13
N CYS A 530 -18.63 49.19 4.71
CA CYS A 530 -17.93 49.82 3.61
C CYS A 530 -17.54 51.26 3.97
N CYS A 531 -16.24 51.46 4.22
CA CYS A 531 -15.62 52.74 4.50
C CYS A 531 -15.47 53.56 3.23
N LEU A 532 -16.20 54.66 3.12
CA LEU A 532 -16.06 55.62 2.02
C LEU A 532 -14.90 56.59 2.30
N THR A 533 -14.33 57.14 1.24
CA THR A 533 -13.25 58.15 1.34
C THR A 533 -13.69 59.50 1.92
N SER A 534 -15.00 59.67 2.18
CA SER A 534 -15.57 60.78 2.95
C SER A 534 -15.48 60.58 4.48
N GLY A 535 -15.26 59.35 4.95
CA GLY A 535 -15.36 58.95 6.36
C GLY A 535 -16.70 58.30 6.73
N ASP A 536 -17.71 58.35 5.85
CA ASP A 536 -18.98 57.64 6.07
C ASP A 536 -18.79 56.12 5.96
N CYS A 537 -19.48 55.35 6.80
CA CYS A 537 -19.62 53.90 6.64
C CYS A 537 -21.05 53.53 6.20
N ILE A 538 -21.17 52.65 5.20
CA ILE A 538 -22.45 52.08 4.75
C ILE A 538 -22.37 50.55 4.71
N VAL A 539 -23.50 49.85 4.94
CA VAL A 539 -23.56 48.38 4.84
C VAL A 539 -24.03 47.97 3.44
N VAL A 540 -23.12 47.45 2.62
CA VAL A 540 -23.35 47.06 1.21
C VAL A 540 -22.54 45.82 0.84
N THR A 541 -22.87 45.14 -0.26
CA THR A 541 -22.08 43.99 -0.74
C THR A 541 -20.69 44.41 -1.23
N PRO A 542 -19.67 43.52 -1.23
CA PRO A 542 -18.29 43.89 -1.56
C PRO A 542 -18.10 44.50 -2.95
N ASP A 543 -18.90 44.07 -3.93
CA ASP A 543 -18.92 44.61 -5.29
C ASP A 543 -19.43 46.05 -5.34
N ILE A 544 -20.50 46.35 -4.61
CA ILE A 544 -21.02 47.72 -4.47
C ILE A 544 -19.97 48.58 -3.75
N CYS A 545 -19.37 48.07 -2.68
CA CYS A 545 -18.36 48.81 -1.91
C CYS A 545 -17.16 49.22 -2.78
N LEU A 546 -16.61 48.29 -3.54
CA LEU A 546 -15.50 48.56 -4.46
C LEU A 546 -15.92 49.53 -5.57
N SER A 547 -17.15 49.42 -6.08
CA SER A 547 -17.67 50.30 -7.15
C SER A 547 -17.83 51.77 -6.73
N VAL A 548 -18.07 52.03 -5.43
CA VAL A 548 -18.12 53.40 -4.86
C VAL A 548 -16.75 53.90 -4.36
N GLY A 549 -15.69 53.11 -4.54
CA GLY A 549 -14.34 53.45 -4.10
C GLY A 549 -14.13 53.37 -2.59
N GLY A 550 -14.93 52.55 -1.90
CA GLY A 550 -14.75 52.24 -0.49
C GLY A 550 -13.94 50.97 -0.23
N ALA A 551 -13.64 50.71 1.04
CA ALA A 551 -12.96 49.50 1.52
C ALA A 551 -13.79 48.79 2.60
N SER A 552 -13.65 47.48 2.72
CA SER A 552 -14.34 46.65 3.72
C SER A 552 -13.34 45.92 4.60
N ASP A 553 -13.52 46.02 5.92
CA ASP A 553 -12.61 45.47 6.94
C ASP A 553 -13.33 44.69 8.06
N ALA A 554 -14.63 44.93 8.25
CA ALA A 554 -15.44 44.36 9.33
C ALA A 554 -16.76 43.72 8.81
N ALA A 555 -17.61 43.27 9.74
CA ALA A 555 -18.95 42.77 9.42
C ALA A 555 -19.97 43.92 9.32
N ASP A 556 -19.87 44.90 10.19
CA ASP A 556 -20.79 46.05 10.29
C ASP A 556 -20.04 47.36 10.57
N CYS A 557 -20.74 48.49 10.46
CA CYS A 557 -20.13 49.80 10.64
C CYS A 557 -19.79 50.16 12.11
N ALA A 558 -20.19 49.35 13.10
CA ALA A 558 -19.81 49.55 14.50
C ALA A 558 -18.48 48.85 14.84
N SER A 559 -18.14 47.79 14.09
CA SER A 559 -16.91 47.01 14.23
C SER A 559 -15.79 47.39 13.26
N SER A 560 -16.01 48.41 12.41
CA SER A 560 -15.09 48.86 11.36
C SER A 560 -14.07 49.91 11.83
N SER A 561 -12.92 50.00 11.16
CA SER A 561 -11.92 51.06 11.40
C SER A 561 -12.36 52.46 10.94
N CYS A 562 -13.45 52.55 10.17
CA CYS A 562 -14.17 53.80 9.88
C CYS A 562 -15.47 53.96 10.68
N ALA A 563 -15.67 53.19 11.75
CA ALA A 563 -16.67 53.57 12.75
C ALA A 563 -16.35 55.00 13.25
N PRO A 564 -17.34 55.89 13.40
CA PRO A 564 -17.13 57.14 14.13
C PRO A 564 -16.63 56.80 15.55
N PRO A 565 -15.80 57.65 16.17
CA PRO A 565 -15.36 57.42 17.55
C PRO A 565 -16.57 57.20 18.47
N PRO A 566 -16.51 56.26 19.42
CA PRO A 566 -17.61 56.05 20.35
C PRO A 566 -17.91 57.37 21.06
N CYS A 567 -19.19 57.75 20.99
CA CYS A 567 -19.78 58.98 21.52
C CYS A 567 -20.70 58.59 22.68
N PRO A 568 -20.16 58.08 23.81
CA PRO A 568 -20.97 57.59 24.92
C PRO A 568 -21.88 58.68 25.51
N GLU A 569 -21.57 59.95 25.27
CA GLU A 569 -22.37 61.09 25.72
C GLU A 569 -23.62 61.37 24.85
N ASP A 570 -23.87 60.63 23.76
CA ASP A 570 -25.17 60.55 23.03
C ASP A 570 -25.96 59.35 23.57
N LEU A 571 -26.74 59.61 24.61
CA LEU A 571 -27.41 58.59 25.43
C LEU A 571 -28.65 58.00 24.76
N ASN A 572 -29.14 58.64 23.69
CA ASN A 572 -30.35 58.24 22.98
C ASN A 572 -30.13 57.81 21.51
N ASP A 573 -28.87 57.51 21.15
CA ASP A 573 -28.43 56.99 19.83
C ASP A 573 -28.88 57.87 18.63
N ASN A 574 -28.98 59.20 18.80
CA ASN A 574 -29.58 60.06 17.76
C ASN A 574 -28.58 60.60 16.72
N GLY A 575 -27.28 60.50 16.99
CA GLY A 575 -26.17 61.04 16.23
C GLY A 575 -25.79 62.48 16.62
N SER A 576 -26.19 62.96 17.80
CA SER A 576 -25.91 64.32 18.29
C SER A 576 -26.10 64.46 19.81
N ILE A 577 -25.05 64.91 20.48
CA ILE A 577 -25.02 65.20 21.92
C ILE A 577 -25.68 66.57 22.14
N ASP A 578 -26.94 66.59 22.59
CA ASP A 578 -27.74 67.81 22.74
C ASP A 578 -28.50 67.93 24.09
N PHE A 579 -29.61 68.67 24.08
CA PHE A 579 -30.46 68.87 25.25
C PHE A 579 -31.26 67.62 25.64
N ALA A 580 -31.43 66.64 24.74
CA ALA A 580 -32.01 65.34 25.08
C ALA A 580 -31.10 64.60 26.09
N ASP A 581 -29.85 64.38 25.74
CA ASP A 581 -28.85 63.66 26.53
C ASP A 581 -28.59 64.33 27.88
N LEU A 582 -28.56 65.67 27.88
CA LEU A 582 -28.48 66.47 29.11
C LEU A 582 -29.64 66.20 30.08
N LEU A 583 -30.85 65.90 29.58
CA LEU A 583 -31.98 65.55 30.44
C LEU A 583 -31.87 64.14 31.03
N GLU A 584 -31.13 63.23 30.40
CA GLU A 584 -30.92 61.86 30.88
C GLU A 584 -29.87 61.85 32.00
N VAL A 585 -28.71 62.51 31.80
CA VAL A 585 -27.72 62.76 32.89
C VAL A 585 -28.35 63.49 34.08
N LEU A 586 -29.19 64.50 33.84
CA LEU A 586 -29.91 65.20 34.92
C LEU A 586 -31.07 64.40 35.52
N GLY A 587 -31.55 63.35 34.83
CA GLY A 587 -32.60 62.45 35.28
C GLY A 587 -32.09 61.35 36.22
N SER A 588 -30.91 60.80 35.93
CA SER A 588 -30.27 59.71 36.67
C SER A 588 -29.31 60.16 37.79
N TRP A 589 -29.26 61.47 38.06
CA TRP A 589 -28.32 62.11 38.99
C TRP A 589 -28.22 61.44 40.38
N GLY A 590 -27.02 61.01 40.74
CA GLY A 590 -26.71 60.30 41.98
C GLY A 590 -26.09 58.93 41.76
N ALA A 591 -26.19 58.04 42.75
CA ALA A 591 -25.54 56.73 42.68
C ALA A 591 -26.25 55.78 41.71
N CYS A 592 -25.54 55.36 40.66
CA CYS A 592 -25.98 54.35 39.71
C CYS A 592 -25.01 53.16 39.67
N GLY A 593 -25.47 52.00 39.20
CA GLY A 593 -24.69 50.76 39.20
C GLY A 593 -24.37 50.29 37.79
N GLY A 594 -23.50 51.01 37.07
CA GLY A 594 -23.28 50.78 35.64
C GLY A 594 -24.48 51.25 34.82
N CYS A 595 -24.77 52.54 34.92
CA CYS A 595 -25.64 53.25 33.99
C CYS A 595 -24.77 53.96 32.95
N ASP A 596 -25.33 54.28 31.79
CA ASP A 596 -24.58 54.83 30.66
C ASP A 596 -24.20 56.32 30.90
N GLU A 597 -24.86 56.99 31.85
CA GLU A 597 -24.60 58.37 32.26
C GLU A 597 -23.43 58.57 33.25
N ASP A 598 -22.75 57.49 33.68
CA ASP A 598 -21.53 57.49 34.53
C ASP A 598 -20.28 57.40 33.65
N PHE A 599 -19.93 58.51 32.99
CA PHE A 599 -18.90 58.56 31.96
C PHE A 599 -17.47 58.44 32.49
N ASP A 600 -17.20 58.80 33.75
CA ASP A 600 -15.89 58.56 34.38
C ASP A 600 -15.80 57.22 35.15
N GLY A 601 -16.92 56.51 35.32
CA GLY A 601 -16.99 55.13 35.79
C GLY A 601 -16.82 54.98 37.31
N ASN A 602 -17.17 56.00 38.09
CA ASN A 602 -16.97 56.03 39.54
C ASN A 602 -18.13 55.41 40.34
N GLY A 603 -19.30 55.16 39.71
CA GLY A 603 -20.53 54.69 40.33
C GLY A 603 -21.50 55.80 40.76
N LEU A 604 -21.28 57.05 40.31
CA LEU A 604 -22.13 58.20 40.56
C LEU A 604 -22.25 59.04 39.27
N VAL A 605 -23.48 59.28 38.83
CA VAL A 605 -23.79 60.35 37.87
C VAL A 605 -23.70 61.68 38.62
N GLU A 606 -22.61 62.42 38.44
CA GLU A 606 -22.41 63.69 39.13
C GLU A 606 -21.87 64.83 38.22
N PHE A 607 -21.20 65.81 38.83
CA PHE A 607 -20.79 67.02 38.13
C PHE A 607 -19.69 66.80 37.10
N ASN A 608 -18.90 65.73 37.21
CA ASN A 608 -17.88 65.38 36.21
C ASN A 608 -18.54 64.89 34.92
N ASP A 609 -19.58 64.08 35.02
CA ASP A 609 -20.28 63.47 33.89
C ASP A 609 -21.07 64.51 33.10
N LEU A 610 -21.71 65.43 33.82
CA LEU A 610 -22.27 66.66 33.24
C LEU A 610 -21.21 67.48 32.49
N LEU A 611 -19.97 67.58 33.00
CA LEU A 611 -18.89 68.26 32.30
C LEU A 611 -18.36 67.47 31.10
N ASN A 612 -18.34 66.14 31.15
CA ASN A 612 -17.96 65.28 30.03
C ASN A 612 -18.95 65.51 28.86
N LEU A 613 -20.26 65.35 29.08
CA LEU A 613 -21.29 65.61 28.07
C LEU A 613 -21.22 67.04 27.51
N LEU A 614 -21.19 68.05 28.39
CA LEU A 614 -21.10 69.45 27.96
C LEU A 614 -19.78 69.79 27.23
N SER A 615 -18.72 68.98 27.36
CA SER A 615 -17.46 69.15 26.61
C SER A 615 -17.52 68.65 25.17
N LYS A 616 -18.52 67.82 24.84
CA LYS A 616 -18.69 67.18 23.52
C LYS A 616 -19.84 67.72 22.67
N TRP A 617 -20.68 68.57 23.26
CA TRP A 617 -21.93 69.10 22.69
C TRP A 617 -21.88 69.41 21.18
N GLY A 618 -22.70 68.71 20.40
CA GLY A 618 -22.72 68.78 18.94
C GLY A 618 -22.98 67.42 18.27
N PRO A 619 -22.93 67.36 16.94
CA PRO A 619 -22.97 66.08 16.21
C PRO A 619 -21.73 65.24 16.50
N CYS A 620 -21.93 63.92 16.50
CA CYS A 620 -20.92 62.90 16.77
C CYS A 620 -19.95 62.68 15.58
#